data_AF-A0A6G3YYI1-F1
#
_entry.id   AF-A0A6G3YYI1-F1
#
_cell.length_a   1.000
_cell.length_b   1.000
_cell.length_c   1.000
_cell.angle_alpha   90.00
_cell.angle_beta   90.00
_cell.angle_gamma   90.00
#
_symmetry.space_group_name_H-M   'P 1'
#
loop_
_entity.id
_entity.type
_entity.pdbx_description
1 polymer ?
#
loop_
_entity_poly.entity_id
_entity_poly.type
_entity_poly.pdbx_seq_one_letter_code
_entity_poly.pdbx_strand_id
1 'polypeptide(L)'
;MPSLGNRQELSNDLQERLLRRISQVHNLPITTLTITNFEAEEWPDSCLGLGTPDTICAAVITPGWSVEVAAGDRFWIYRTDVSGSIMLQEAELDISESPVLPNQALMARLFDHISQNYEVPLSALTLLDWESRTWDGCYGIPSLESQSCPEIAILGTRTIVAGAGQIWIYHTNQDGTELHFNPIASQLNSTGITPRILDAGSIPPLINPINETVFSSIIDDDGKINDLYQVSLYSDRSLAAYQGLTSSWAAVDLGQLSYRDFFAFLEQLRHSQLEAFDGLWYSSNEGIADEPRITLVSGQTIFVQYSSEVAEQLPLELKALIDTWATLTDDR
;
A
#
# COMPACT_ATOMS: atom_id res chain seq x y z
N MET A 1 8.99 18.50 -35.53
CA MET A 1 8.53 18.76 -34.15
C MET A 1 9.74 18.58 -33.27
N PRO A 2 10.11 19.55 -32.41
CA PRO A 2 11.27 19.35 -31.57
C PRO A 2 10.90 18.32 -30.50
N SER A 3 11.50 17.13 -30.60
CA SER A 3 11.51 16.13 -29.55
C SER A 3 12.21 16.71 -28.32
N LEU A 4 11.63 16.58 -27.14
CA LEU A 4 12.25 16.99 -25.89
C LEU A 4 13.36 15.99 -25.55
N GLY A 5 14.60 16.34 -25.91
CA GLY A 5 15.79 15.60 -25.51
C GLY A 5 16.23 15.96 -24.09
N ASN A 6 16.73 14.95 -23.37
CA ASN A 6 17.22 15.02 -21.98
C ASN A 6 18.08 16.27 -21.68
N ARG A 7 17.61 17.07 -20.71
CA ARG A 7 18.13 18.35 -20.18
C ARG A 7 17.58 19.65 -20.80
N GLN A 8 16.26 19.77 -20.94
CA GLN A 8 15.67 21.11 -20.91
C GLN A 8 15.38 21.49 -19.45
N GLU A 9 15.87 22.64 -19.02
CA GLU A 9 15.49 23.24 -17.74
C GLU A 9 14.15 23.95 -17.92
N LEU A 10 13.28 23.88 -16.89
CA LEU A 10 12.03 24.61 -16.86
C LEU A 10 12.32 26.12 -16.93
N SER A 11 11.86 26.82 -17.97
CA SER A 11 12.21 28.23 -18.16
C SER A 11 11.75 29.12 -16.99
N ASN A 12 12.54 30.12 -16.60
CA ASN A 12 12.19 31.03 -15.50
C ASN A 12 10.83 31.73 -15.70
N ASP A 13 10.47 32.08 -16.94
CA ASP A 13 9.15 32.66 -17.24
C ASP A 13 8.01 31.70 -16.88
N LEU A 14 8.15 30.43 -17.26
CA LEU A 14 7.18 29.38 -16.95
C LEU A 14 7.07 29.17 -15.43
N GLN A 15 8.21 29.09 -14.74
CA GLN A 15 8.26 28.99 -13.28
C GLN A 15 7.50 30.14 -12.61
N GLU A 16 7.81 31.39 -12.97
CA GLU A 16 7.16 32.55 -12.37
C GLU A 16 5.65 32.60 -12.66
N ARG A 17 5.21 32.21 -13.86
CA ARG A 17 3.78 32.18 -14.20
C ARG A 17 3.04 31.08 -13.45
N LEU A 18 3.65 29.91 -13.28
CA LEU A 18 3.09 28.82 -12.49
C LEU A 18 2.95 29.21 -11.01
N LEU A 19 4.01 29.73 -10.40
CA LEU A 19 3.99 30.18 -9.00
C LEU A 19 2.95 31.31 -8.78
N ARG A 20 2.82 32.24 -9.73
CA ARG A 20 1.77 33.28 -9.72
C ARG A 20 0.37 32.66 -9.78
N ARG A 21 0.13 31.65 -10.62
CA ARG A 21 -1.15 30.96 -10.71
C ARG A 21 -1.52 30.26 -9.40
N ILE A 22 -0.60 29.50 -8.82
CA ILE A 22 -0.83 28.79 -7.54
C ILE A 22 -1.10 29.80 -6.42
N SER A 23 -0.31 30.88 -6.34
CA SER A 23 -0.51 31.97 -5.40
C SER A 23 -1.93 32.57 -5.49
N GLN A 24 -2.44 32.78 -6.71
CA GLN A 24 -3.78 33.35 -6.93
C GLN A 24 -4.90 32.36 -6.60
N VAL A 25 -4.78 31.11 -7.04
CA VAL A 25 -5.80 30.08 -6.84
C VAL A 25 -5.93 29.71 -5.36
N HIS A 26 -4.80 29.57 -4.67
CA HIS A 26 -4.75 29.10 -3.28
C HIS A 26 -4.63 30.23 -2.25
N ASN A 27 -4.58 31.48 -2.70
CA ASN A 27 -4.43 32.67 -1.86
C ASN A 27 -3.20 32.59 -0.93
N LEU A 28 -2.04 32.19 -1.49
CA LEU A 28 -0.77 32.05 -0.79
C LEU A 28 0.26 33.09 -1.26
N PRO A 29 1.16 33.59 -0.40
CA PRO A 29 2.25 34.46 -0.87
C PRO A 29 3.18 33.70 -1.82
N ILE A 30 3.58 34.30 -2.94
CA ILE A 30 4.53 33.68 -3.89
C ILE A 30 5.82 33.26 -3.18
N THR A 31 6.27 34.02 -2.18
CA THR A 31 7.50 33.75 -1.42
C THR A 31 7.45 32.47 -0.59
N THR A 32 6.28 31.87 -0.37
CA THR A 32 6.16 30.58 0.31
C THR A 32 6.18 29.40 -0.64
N LEU A 33 6.10 29.64 -1.95
CA LEU A 33 6.02 28.58 -2.97
C LEU A 33 7.41 28.29 -3.55
N THR A 34 7.75 27.02 -3.66
CA THR A 34 9.01 26.53 -4.22
C THR A 34 8.75 25.39 -5.19
N ILE A 35 9.32 25.45 -6.39
CA ILE A 35 9.30 24.31 -7.32
C ILE A 35 10.28 23.27 -6.79
N THR A 36 9.80 22.07 -6.47
CA THR A 36 10.61 20.98 -5.89
C THR A 36 11.08 20.00 -6.94
N ASN A 37 10.27 19.77 -7.98
CA ASN A 37 10.58 18.85 -9.06
C ASN A 37 9.90 19.30 -10.36
N PHE A 38 10.45 18.89 -11.50
CA PHE A 38 9.80 19.01 -12.80
C PHE A 38 10.33 17.96 -13.79
N GLU A 39 9.44 17.43 -14.62
CA GLU A 39 9.76 16.46 -15.66
C GLU A 39 9.11 16.85 -16.99
N ALA A 40 9.82 16.62 -18.09
CA ALA A 40 9.29 16.84 -19.43
C ALA A 40 8.43 15.63 -19.85
N GLU A 41 7.18 15.86 -20.24
CA GLU A 41 6.23 14.81 -20.59
C GLU A 41 5.51 15.08 -21.93
N GLU A 42 4.98 14.03 -22.54
CA GLU A 42 4.12 14.12 -23.73
C GLU A 42 2.70 13.71 -23.38
N TRP A 43 1.78 14.66 -23.41
CA TRP A 43 0.39 14.43 -23.02
C TRP A 43 -0.44 13.86 -24.17
N PRO A 44 -1.48 13.04 -23.90
CA PRO A 44 -2.24 12.35 -24.93
C PRO A 44 -3.18 13.26 -25.75
N ASP A 45 -3.52 14.44 -25.23
CA ASP A 45 -4.47 15.38 -25.82
C ASP A 45 -4.17 16.84 -25.45
N SER A 46 -4.95 17.77 -26.04
CA SER A 46 -4.84 19.22 -25.77
C SER A 46 -5.28 19.64 -24.35
N CYS A 47 -5.84 18.73 -23.56
CA CYS A 47 -6.21 18.93 -22.16
C CYS A 47 -5.18 18.30 -21.21
N LEU A 48 -4.00 17.95 -21.72
CA LEU A 48 -2.89 17.40 -20.94
C LEU A 48 -3.26 16.06 -20.26
N GLY A 49 -4.24 15.34 -20.81
CA GLY A 49 -4.78 14.10 -20.22
C GLY A 49 -5.69 14.30 -19.00
N LEU A 50 -6.09 15.55 -18.70
CA LEU A 50 -6.94 15.91 -17.54
C LEU A 50 -8.33 16.41 -17.96
N GLY A 51 -8.81 16.00 -19.14
CA GLY A 51 -10.15 16.36 -19.63
C GLY A 51 -11.26 15.79 -18.75
N THR A 52 -12.31 16.58 -18.48
CA THR A 52 -13.56 16.08 -17.87
C THR A 52 -14.55 15.63 -18.95
N PRO A 53 -15.60 14.86 -18.61
CA PRO A 53 -16.62 14.44 -19.59
C PRO A 53 -17.29 15.60 -20.36
N ASP A 54 -17.35 16.78 -19.74
CA ASP A 54 -17.93 17.99 -20.34
C ASP A 54 -16.92 18.79 -21.20
N THR A 55 -15.66 18.37 -21.25
CA THR A 55 -14.58 19.06 -21.96
C THR A 55 -14.22 18.32 -23.25
N ILE A 56 -14.29 19.03 -24.38
CA ILE A 56 -13.87 18.48 -25.68
C ILE A 56 -12.37 18.76 -25.86
N CYS A 57 -11.56 17.71 -25.78
CA CYS A 57 -10.11 17.77 -25.97
C CYS A 57 -9.73 17.29 -27.38
N ALA A 58 -8.85 18.02 -28.06
CA ALA A 58 -8.31 17.58 -29.34
C ALA A 58 -7.31 16.43 -29.09
N ALA A 59 -7.45 15.33 -29.83
CA ALA A 59 -6.56 14.16 -29.76
C ALA A 59 -5.22 14.45 -30.46
N VAL A 60 -4.40 15.32 -29.85
CA VAL A 60 -3.08 15.71 -30.31
C VAL A 60 -2.07 15.53 -29.19
N ILE A 61 -0.99 14.81 -29.47
CA ILE A 61 0.12 14.66 -28.52
C ILE A 61 0.70 16.04 -28.25
N THR A 62 0.67 16.45 -26.98
CA THR A 62 1.04 17.80 -26.54
C THR A 62 2.24 17.70 -25.62
N PRO A 63 3.45 18.05 -26.09
CA PRO A 63 4.63 18.09 -25.22
C PRO A 63 4.47 19.15 -24.13
N GLY A 64 5.07 18.90 -22.98
CA GLY A 64 4.80 19.68 -21.78
C GLY A 64 5.70 19.37 -20.60
N TRP A 65 5.26 19.84 -19.44
CA TRP A 65 5.95 19.65 -18.16
C TRP A 65 4.97 19.17 -17.10
N SER A 66 5.38 18.18 -16.31
CA SER A 66 4.83 17.91 -14.98
C SER A 66 5.68 18.68 -13.97
N VAL A 67 5.06 19.51 -13.13
CA VAL A 67 5.76 20.39 -12.20
C VAL A 67 5.18 20.25 -10.81
N GLU A 68 6.04 19.94 -9.85
CA GLU A 68 5.71 19.86 -8.43
C GLU A 68 6.09 21.17 -7.74
N VAL A 69 5.16 21.73 -6.98
CA VAL A 69 5.34 22.97 -6.21
C VAL A 69 4.97 22.72 -4.77
N ALA A 70 5.83 23.12 -3.84
CA ALA A 70 5.60 23.01 -2.40
C ALA A 70 5.41 24.38 -1.73
N ALA A 71 4.58 24.44 -0.68
CA ALA A 71 4.55 25.51 0.32
C ALA A 71 4.41 24.92 1.72
N GLY A 72 5.53 24.82 2.44
CA GLY A 72 5.59 24.09 3.69
C GLY A 72 5.23 22.63 3.43
N ASP A 73 4.12 22.19 4.02
CA ASP A 73 3.65 20.83 3.92
C ASP A 73 2.60 20.62 2.80
N ARG A 74 2.25 21.65 2.02
CA ARG A 74 1.35 21.49 0.86
C ARG A 74 2.13 21.36 -0.43
N PHE A 75 1.73 20.44 -1.29
CA PHE A 75 2.29 20.18 -2.60
C PHE A 75 1.19 20.24 -3.67
N TRP A 76 1.53 20.75 -4.84
CA TRP A 76 0.68 20.73 -6.02
C TRP A 76 1.42 20.14 -7.19
N ILE A 77 0.76 19.27 -7.94
CA ILE A 77 1.24 18.74 -9.21
C ILE A 77 0.47 19.45 -10.32
N TYR A 78 1.20 20.10 -11.22
CA TYR A 78 0.65 20.81 -12.36
C TYR A 78 1.19 20.24 -13.67
N ARG A 79 0.30 20.01 -14.62
CA ARG A 79 0.66 19.70 -16.01
C ARG A 79 0.60 20.98 -16.84
N THR A 80 1.61 21.22 -17.66
CA THR A 80 1.64 22.34 -18.61
C THR A 80 1.98 21.88 -20.01
N ASP A 81 1.63 22.65 -21.03
CA ASP A 81 2.28 22.52 -22.35
C ASP A 81 3.68 23.17 -22.32
N VAL A 82 4.50 22.96 -23.36
CA VAL A 82 5.88 23.52 -23.43
C VAL A 82 5.90 25.04 -23.26
N SER A 83 4.87 25.73 -23.76
CA SER A 83 4.78 27.20 -23.64
C SER A 83 4.20 27.67 -22.31
N GLY A 84 3.58 26.77 -21.53
CA GLY A 84 2.78 27.11 -20.36
C GLY A 84 1.53 27.95 -20.67
N SER A 85 1.04 27.92 -21.91
CA SER A 85 -0.24 28.54 -22.26
C SER A 85 -1.41 27.79 -21.62
N ILE A 86 -1.26 26.49 -21.42
CA ILE A 86 -2.19 25.63 -20.69
C ILE A 86 -1.46 25.15 -19.43
N MET A 87 -2.09 25.33 -18.27
CA MET A 87 -1.61 24.82 -16.98
C MET A 87 -2.80 24.29 -16.20
N LEU A 88 -2.82 22.99 -15.92
CA LEU A 88 -3.90 22.30 -15.21
C LEU A 88 -3.35 21.64 -13.95
N GLN A 89 -4.07 21.77 -12.85
CA GLN A 89 -3.72 21.09 -11.61
C GLN A 89 -4.14 19.62 -11.75
N GLU A 90 -3.19 18.71 -11.60
CA GLU A 90 -3.44 17.28 -11.53
C GLU A 90 -3.84 16.87 -10.12
N ALA A 91 -3.05 17.28 -9.13
CA ALA A 91 -3.23 16.88 -7.74
C ALA A 91 -2.80 17.97 -6.77
N GLU A 92 -3.32 17.88 -5.55
CA GLU A 92 -2.87 18.60 -4.38
C GLU A 92 -2.69 17.61 -3.23
N LEU A 93 -1.57 17.70 -2.54
CA LEU A 93 -1.21 16.87 -1.39
C LEU A 93 -0.93 17.82 -0.21
N ASP A 94 -1.47 17.54 0.96
CA ASP A 94 -1.08 18.22 2.19
C ASP A 94 -0.48 17.18 3.13
N ILE A 95 0.81 17.31 3.46
CA ILE A 95 1.54 16.42 4.37
C ILE A 95 1.50 16.92 5.83
N SER A 96 0.97 18.13 6.09
CA SER A 96 0.63 18.60 7.45
C SER A 96 -0.70 18.01 7.88
N GLU A 97 -1.53 17.68 6.89
CA GLU A 97 -2.46 16.57 6.95
C GLU A 97 -1.67 15.25 6.82
N SER A 98 -0.90 14.88 7.86
CA SER A 98 -0.87 13.46 8.24
C SER A 98 -2.30 12.95 8.15
N PRO A 99 -2.51 11.76 7.55
CA PRO A 99 -3.70 11.49 6.77
C PRO A 99 -4.91 11.86 7.63
N VAL A 100 -5.95 12.47 7.07
CA VAL A 100 -7.11 12.92 7.85
C VAL A 100 -7.69 11.73 8.61
N LEU A 101 -7.57 11.69 9.96
CA LEU A 101 -8.31 10.74 10.82
C LEU A 101 -9.64 10.44 10.12
N PRO A 102 -10.04 9.15 9.96
CA PRO A 102 -11.21 8.81 9.16
C PRO A 102 -12.32 9.80 9.52
N ASN A 103 -12.95 10.46 8.55
CA ASN A 103 -13.68 11.70 8.84
C ASN A 103 -14.61 11.52 10.06
N GLN A 104 -14.83 12.58 10.85
CA GLN A 104 -15.52 12.46 12.15
C GLN A 104 -16.85 11.67 12.07
N ALA A 105 -17.54 11.75 10.93
CA ALA A 105 -18.75 10.98 10.66
C ALA A 105 -18.48 9.46 10.52
N LEU A 106 -17.46 9.04 9.77
CA LEU A 106 -17.00 7.65 9.70
C LEU A 106 -16.67 7.14 11.10
N MET A 107 -15.85 7.87 11.87
CA MET A 107 -15.44 7.42 13.21
C MET A 107 -16.63 7.29 14.16
N ALA A 108 -17.57 8.25 14.11
CA ALA A 108 -18.79 8.17 14.90
C ALA A 108 -19.64 6.94 14.52
N ARG A 109 -19.83 6.67 13.21
CA ARG A 109 -20.58 5.50 12.72
C ARG A 109 -19.89 4.19 13.09
N LEU A 110 -18.57 4.13 12.92
CA LEU A 110 -17.78 2.94 13.22
C LEU A 110 -17.81 2.61 14.71
N PHE A 111 -17.58 3.59 15.58
CA PHE A 111 -17.60 3.36 17.02
C PHE A 111 -19.01 3.03 17.53
N ASP A 112 -20.04 3.70 17.01
CA ASP A 112 -21.43 3.36 17.33
C ASP A 112 -21.78 1.93 16.87
N HIS A 113 -21.37 1.55 15.65
CA HIS A 113 -21.55 0.20 15.11
C HIS A 113 -20.87 -0.87 15.98
N ILE A 114 -19.60 -0.67 16.35
CA ILE A 114 -18.87 -1.61 17.22
C ILE A 114 -19.52 -1.67 18.60
N SER A 115 -19.89 -0.51 19.17
CA SER A 115 -20.49 -0.43 20.50
C SER A 115 -21.81 -1.20 20.58
N GLN A 116 -22.66 -1.04 19.56
CA GLN A 116 -23.96 -1.70 19.50
C GLN A 116 -23.85 -3.20 19.22
N ASN A 117 -23.00 -3.61 18.27
CA ASN A 117 -22.93 -5.01 17.85
C ASN A 117 -22.12 -5.91 18.79
N TYR A 118 -21.14 -5.35 19.50
CA TYR A 118 -20.27 -6.11 20.41
C TYR A 118 -20.45 -5.74 21.89
N GLU A 119 -21.44 -4.89 22.20
CA GLU A 119 -21.77 -4.45 23.57
C GLU A 119 -20.59 -3.82 24.33
N VAL A 120 -19.70 -3.13 23.61
CA VAL A 120 -18.53 -2.46 24.18
C VAL A 120 -18.83 -0.97 24.40
N PRO A 121 -18.57 -0.38 25.58
CA PRO A 121 -18.79 1.05 25.79
C PRO A 121 -17.95 1.90 24.83
N LEU A 122 -18.53 2.98 24.26
CA LEU A 122 -17.80 3.91 23.37
C LEU A 122 -16.48 4.41 24.00
N SER A 123 -16.48 4.67 25.30
CA SER A 123 -15.28 5.13 26.04
C SER A 123 -14.17 4.09 26.15
N ALA A 124 -14.46 2.82 25.85
CA ALA A 124 -13.51 1.72 25.84
C ALA A 124 -12.94 1.45 24.44
N LEU A 125 -13.45 2.11 23.40
CA LEU A 125 -12.97 1.99 22.03
C LEU A 125 -11.84 2.97 21.76
N THR A 126 -10.81 2.51 21.05
CA THR A 126 -9.65 3.31 20.64
C THR A 126 -9.30 2.98 19.20
N LEU A 127 -9.10 4.01 18.38
CA LEU A 127 -8.52 3.83 17.05
C LEU A 127 -7.02 3.60 17.23
N LEU A 128 -6.54 2.42 16.84
CA LEU A 128 -5.13 2.07 16.92
C LEU A 128 -4.35 2.59 15.71
N ASP A 129 -4.90 2.38 14.52
CA ASP A 129 -4.26 2.73 13.27
C ASP A 129 -5.27 2.74 12.12
N TRP A 130 -4.91 3.35 10.99
CA TRP A 130 -5.75 3.38 9.80
C TRP A 130 -5.00 3.92 8.58
N GLU A 131 -5.55 3.67 7.39
CA GLU A 131 -5.05 4.23 6.13
C GLU A 131 -6.19 4.48 5.13
N SER A 132 -5.94 5.38 4.18
CA SER A 132 -6.75 5.49 2.96
C SER A 132 -6.31 4.46 1.94
N ARG A 133 -7.28 3.78 1.31
CA ARG A 133 -7.01 2.75 0.30
C ARG A 133 -8.13 2.67 -0.73
N THR A 134 -7.80 2.19 -1.93
CA THR A 134 -8.79 1.85 -2.96
C THR A 134 -9.09 0.36 -2.90
N TRP A 135 -10.37 0.03 -2.86
CA TRP A 135 -10.86 -1.34 -2.81
C TRP A 135 -11.48 -1.80 -4.13
N ASP A 136 -11.51 -3.12 -4.30
CA ASP A 136 -12.38 -3.80 -5.26
C ASP A 136 -13.84 -3.87 -4.75
N GLY A 137 -14.73 -4.51 -5.50
CA GLY A 137 -16.13 -4.67 -5.11
C GLY A 137 -16.36 -5.61 -3.91
N CYS A 138 -15.32 -6.22 -3.37
CA CYS A 138 -15.35 -7.02 -2.14
C CYS A 138 -14.71 -6.28 -0.96
N TYR A 139 -14.39 -4.99 -1.12
CA TYR A 139 -13.68 -4.22 -0.12
C TYR A 139 -12.30 -4.82 0.24
N GLY A 140 -11.68 -5.61 -0.64
CA GLY A 140 -10.44 -6.34 -0.31
C GLY A 140 -10.61 -7.39 0.79
N ILE A 141 -11.84 -7.84 1.08
CA ILE A 141 -12.11 -8.93 2.03
C ILE A 141 -12.53 -10.16 1.23
N PRO A 142 -11.76 -11.26 1.29
CA PRO A 142 -12.11 -12.49 0.59
C PRO A 142 -13.42 -13.05 1.13
N SER A 143 -14.35 -13.38 0.23
CA SER A 143 -15.62 -14.04 0.56
C SER A 143 -15.56 -15.51 0.20
N LEU A 144 -15.94 -16.37 1.13
CA LEU A 144 -16.15 -17.80 0.87
C LEU A 144 -17.41 -18.06 0.01
N GLU A 145 -18.32 -17.09 -0.09
CA GLU A 145 -19.65 -17.26 -0.67
C GLU A 145 -19.78 -16.67 -2.09
N SER A 146 -19.01 -15.63 -2.41
CA SER A 146 -19.03 -14.95 -3.72
C SER A 146 -17.79 -15.29 -4.54
N GLN A 147 -17.95 -16.08 -5.60
CA GLN A 147 -16.86 -16.45 -6.51
C GLN A 147 -16.34 -15.32 -7.42
N SER A 148 -16.94 -14.13 -7.36
CA SER A 148 -16.53 -13.00 -8.19
C SER A 148 -16.56 -11.68 -7.42
N CYS A 149 -15.40 -11.08 -7.23
CA CYS A 149 -15.24 -9.70 -6.77
C CYS A 149 -15.17 -8.79 -8.00
N PRO A 150 -16.12 -7.85 -8.18
CA PRO A 150 -16.07 -6.92 -9.31
C PRO A 150 -14.80 -6.07 -9.27
N GLU A 151 -14.11 -5.94 -10.40
CA GLU A 151 -13.02 -4.98 -10.58
C GLU A 151 -13.59 -3.56 -10.68
N ILE A 152 -13.83 -2.95 -9.53
CA ILE A 152 -14.23 -1.56 -9.38
C ILE A 152 -13.25 -0.85 -8.45
N ALA A 153 -13.21 0.47 -8.49
CA ALA A 153 -12.33 1.28 -7.62
C ALA A 153 -13.20 2.03 -6.60
N ILE A 154 -13.33 1.47 -5.40
CA ILE A 154 -14.03 2.12 -4.28
C ILE A 154 -12.98 2.83 -3.43
N LEU A 155 -13.03 4.17 -3.39
CA LEU A 155 -12.20 4.92 -2.44
C LEU A 155 -12.71 4.71 -1.02
N GLY A 156 -11.80 4.41 -0.11
CA GLY A 156 -12.16 3.96 1.22
C GLY A 156 -11.05 4.07 2.25
N THR A 157 -11.30 3.43 3.38
CA THR A 157 -10.41 3.46 4.54
C THR A 157 -10.31 2.07 5.15
N ARG A 158 -9.12 1.68 5.57
CA ARG A 158 -8.93 0.56 6.49
C ARG A 158 -8.70 1.11 7.88
N THR A 159 -9.41 0.59 8.86
CA THR A 159 -9.34 1.06 10.25
C THR A 159 -9.08 -0.12 11.18
N ILE A 160 -8.28 0.11 12.22
CA ILE A 160 -7.97 -0.85 13.28
C ILE A 160 -8.46 -0.23 14.58
N VAL A 161 -9.49 -0.82 15.17
CA VAL A 161 -10.09 -0.37 16.43
C VAL A 161 -9.85 -1.42 17.50
N ALA A 162 -9.45 -1.00 18.69
CA ALA A 162 -9.34 -1.87 19.86
C ALA A 162 -10.32 -1.46 20.95
N GLY A 163 -10.75 -2.44 21.75
CA GLY A 163 -11.61 -2.22 22.90
C GLY A 163 -12.02 -3.51 23.57
N ALA A 164 -12.20 -3.48 24.89
CA ALA A 164 -12.54 -4.66 25.69
C ALA A 164 -11.63 -5.89 25.47
N GLY A 165 -10.35 -5.67 25.13
CA GLY A 165 -9.39 -6.74 24.84
C GLY A 165 -9.54 -7.40 23.47
N GLN A 166 -10.37 -6.82 22.59
CA GLN A 166 -10.58 -7.25 21.21
C GLN A 166 -10.07 -6.20 20.23
N ILE A 167 -9.85 -6.63 19.00
CA ILE A 167 -9.48 -5.80 17.86
C ILE A 167 -10.46 -6.04 16.72
N TRP A 168 -10.88 -4.98 16.06
CA TRP A 168 -11.70 -5.03 14.86
C TRP A 168 -11.00 -4.27 13.74
N ILE A 169 -10.83 -4.96 12.61
CA ILE A 169 -10.34 -4.39 11.38
C ILE A 169 -11.54 -4.22 10.44
N TYR A 170 -11.80 -2.99 10.04
CA TYR A 170 -12.90 -2.64 9.14
C TYR A 170 -12.36 -1.98 7.87
N HIS A 171 -12.91 -2.40 6.73
CA HIS A 171 -12.72 -1.75 5.45
C HIS A 171 -14.01 -0.98 5.13
N THR A 172 -13.88 0.29 4.79
CA THR A 172 -15.02 1.21 4.64
C THR A 172 -14.92 1.97 3.33
N ASN A 173 -16.02 2.55 2.88
CA ASN A 173 -15.98 3.65 1.93
C ASN A 173 -15.54 4.96 2.63
N GLN A 174 -15.28 6.02 1.86
CA GLN A 174 -14.75 7.29 2.40
C GLN A 174 -15.58 7.91 3.52
N ASP A 175 -16.90 7.78 3.50
CA ASP A 175 -17.77 8.37 4.53
C ASP A 175 -18.15 7.39 5.65
N GLY A 176 -17.84 6.10 5.53
CA GLY A 176 -18.20 5.10 6.54
C GLY A 176 -19.68 4.75 6.57
N THR A 177 -20.41 4.99 5.48
CA THR A 177 -21.78 4.47 5.32
C THR A 177 -21.79 2.98 5.01
N GLU A 178 -20.71 2.46 4.44
CA GLU A 178 -20.46 1.04 4.24
C GLU A 178 -19.31 0.61 5.16
N LEU A 179 -19.61 -0.30 6.09
CA LEU A 179 -18.66 -0.83 7.07
C LEU A 179 -18.54 -2.34 6.89
N HIS A 180 -17.43 -2.78 6.29
CA HIS A 180 -17.15 -4.20 6.05
C HIS A 180 -16.16 -4.71 7.09
N PHE A 181 -16.63 -5.57 7.97
CA PHE A 181 -15.79 -6.23 8.97
C PHE A 181 -14.89 -7.27 8.30
N ASN A 182 -13.59 -7.25 8.62
CA ASN A 182 -12.63 -8.26 8.20
C ASN A 182 -12.45 -9.28 9.34
N PRO A 183 -13.23 -10.38 9.36
CA PRO A 183 -13.20 -11.34 10.47
C PRO A 183 -11.91 -12.12 10.54
N ILE A 184 -11.22 -12.33 9.41
CA ILE A 184 -10.03 -13.18 9.33
C ILE A 184 -8.85 -12.46 10.01
N ALA A 185 -8.61 -11.20 9.66
CA ALA A 185 -7.53 -10.42 10.25
C ALA A 185 -7.83 -9.90 11.67
N SER A 186 -9.11 -9.89 12.08
CA SER A 186 -9.51 -9.45 13.43
C SER A 186 -9.43 -10.56 14.50
N GLN A 187 -9.25 -11.82 14.10
CA GLN A 187 -9.18 -12.96 15.02
C GLN A 187 -7.79 -13.12 15.63
N LEU A 188 -7.57 -12.44 16.75
CA LEU A 188 -6.35 -12.59 17.56
C LEU A 188 -6.62 -13.54 18.73
N ASN A 189 -5.92 -14.67 18.75
CA ASN A 189 -6.09 -15.72 19.77
C ASN A 189 -5.32 -15.46 21.07
N SER A 190 -4.59 -14.33 21.16
CA SER A 190 -3.70 -14.04 22.28
C SER A 190 -3.50 -12.55 22.49
N THR A 191 -3.12 -12.19 23.72
CA THR A 191 -2.79 -10.82 24.11
C THR A 191 -1.31 -10.52 23.82
N GLY A 192 -0.98 -9.24 23.60
CA GLY A 192 0.41 -8.80 23.45
C GLY A 192 0.87 -8.62 22.00
N ILE A 193 0.00 -8.92 21.03
CA ILE A 193 0.16 -8.62 19.62
C ILE A 193 -0.75 -7.46 19.23
N THR A 194 -0.22 -6.52 18.43
CA THR A 194 -0.99 -5.41 17.87
C THR A 194 -0.80 -5.36 16.36
N PRO A 195 -1.89 -5.43 15.57
CA PRO A 195 -1.86 -5.13 14.16
C PRO A 195 -1.72 -3.61 13.94
N ARG A 196 -0.98 -3.25 12.91
CA ARG A 196 -0.73 -1.90 12.43
C ARG A 196 -0.86 -1.87 10.91
N ILE A 197 -0.98 -0.69 10.35
CA ILE A 197 -0.82 -0.50 8.92
C ILE A 197 0.66 -0.66 8.57
N LEU A 198 0.92 -1.47 7.55
CA LEU A 198 2.25 -1.67 7.01
C LEU A 198 2.70 -0.40 6.27
N ASP A 199 3.81 0.18 6.69
CA ASP A 199 4.44 1.28 5.97
C ASP A 199 5.03 0.76 4.65
N ALA A 200 4.59 1.30 3.52
CA ALA A 200 5.10 0.93 2.20
C ALA A 200 6.64 1.08 2.09
N GLY A 201 7.23 2.06 2.81
CA GLY A 201 8.68 2.24 2.86
C GLY A 201 9.43 1.16 3.64
N SER A 202 8.72 0.36 4.43
CA SER A 202 9.27 -0.75 5.22
C SER A 202 9.21 -2.10 4.52
N ILE A 203 8.56 -2.17 3.34
CA ILE A 203 8.46 -3.39 2.54
C ILE A 203 9.78 -3.61 1.80
N PRO A 204 10.51 -4.70 2.07
CA PRO A 204 11.74 -4.98 1.33
C PRO A 204 11.42 -5.24 -0.15
N PRO A 205 12.22 -4.71 -1.09
CA PRO A 205 12.05 -5.02 -2.51
C PRO A 205 12.30 -6.50 -2.78
N LEU A 206 11.43 -7.14 -3.56
CA LEU A 206 11.61 -8.52 -4.00
C LEU A 206 12.91 -8.65 -4.81
N ILE A 207 13.73 -9.63 -4.46
CA ILE A 207 14.91 -10.05 -5.22
C ILE A 207 14.44 -10.96 -6.35
N ASN A 208 14.92 -10.69 -7.58
CA ASN A 208 14.55 -11.44 -8.78
C ASN A 208 13.03 -11.65 -8.94
N PRO A 209 12.22 -10.57 -9.01
CA PRO A 209 10.79 -10.68 -9.20
C PRO A 209 10.50 -11.06 -10.65
N ILE A 210 10.66 -12.33 -10.98
CA ILE A 210 10.19 -12.85 -12.26
C ILE A 210 8.65 -12.82 -12.19
N ASN A 211 8.02 -12.38 -13.29
CA ASN A 211 6.59 -12.56 -13.53
C ASN A 211 6.33 -14.06 -13.54
N GLU A 212 6.03 -14.65 -12.37
CA GLU A 212 5.75 -16.09 -12.10
C GLU A 212 6.04 -16.46 -10.62
N THR A 213 6.49 -15.53 -9.78
CA THR A 213 6.57 -15.76 -8.32
C THR A 213 5.18 -16.05 -7.75
N VAL A 214 5.04 -17.17 -7.04
CA VAL A 214 3.79 -17.60 -6.38
C VAL A 214 3.75 -17.08 -4.96
N PHE A 215 4.84 -17.27 -4.21
CA PHE A 215 4.93 -16.86 -2.82
C PHE A 215 6.39 -16.60 -2.46
N SER A 216 6.64 -15.65 -1.57
CA SER A 216 7.96 -15.39 -1.01
C SER A 216 7.89 -15.04 0.46
N SER A 217 8.91 -15.42 1.22
CA SER A 217 9.18 -14.88 2.55
C SER A 217 10.49 -14.12 2.52
N ILE A 218 10.52 -12.93 3.12
CA ILE A 218 11.71 -12.10 3.25
C ILE A 218 11.95 -11.85 4.73
N ILE A 219 13.16 -12.10 5.20
CA ILE A 219 13.60 -11.85 6.58
C ILE A 219 14.60 -10.70 6.56
N ASP A 220 14.37 -9.70 7.42
CA ASP A 220 15.25 -8.57 7.70
C ASP A 220 15.57 -8.56 9.20
N ASP A 221 16.80 -8.95 9.57
CA ASP A 221 17.25 -9.10 10.97
C ASP A 221 17.47 -7.76 11.68
N ASP A 222 17.73 -6.67 10.94
CA ASP A 222 18.24 -5.41 11.53
C ASP A 222 17.39 -4.17 11.19
N GLY A 223 16.30 -4.32 10.42
CA GLY A 223 15.61 -3.17 9.79
C GLY A 223 16.52 -2.36 8.86
N LYS A 224 17.68 -2.93 8.53
CA LYS A 224 18.69 -2.41 7.62
C LYS A 224 18.80 -3.45 6.53
N ILE A 225 18.32 -3.08 5.36
CA ILE A 225 18.20 -3.82 4.09
C ILE A 225 19.46 -4.65 3.68
N ASN A 226 20.60 -4.51 4.37
CA ASN A 226 21.89 -5.08 4.00
C ASN A 226 22.03 -6.61 4.19
N ASP A 227 21.25 -7.24 5.07
CA ASP A 227 21.31 -8.69 5.35
C ASP A 227 19.97 -9.40 5.09
N LEU A 228 19.30 -9.03 3.99
CA LEU A 228 18.04 -9.66 3.58
C LEU A 228 18.23 -11.14 3.21
N TYR A 229 17.33 -11.97 3.70
CA TYR A 229 17.18 -13.36 3.29
C TYR A 229 15.80 -13.58 2.69
N GLN A 230 15.73 -13.90 1.39
CA GLN A 230 14.48 -14.17 0.68
C GLN A 230 14.42 -15.62 0.24
N VAL A 231 13.28 -16.28 0.44
CA VAL A 231 12.96 -17.57 -0.19
C VAL A 231 11.74 -17.39 -1.06
N SER A 232 11.81 -17.84 -2.32
CA SER A 232 10.75 -17.67 -3.31
C SER A 232 10.36 -19.00 -3.94
N LEU A 233 9.06 -19.23 -4.04
CA LEU A 233 8.44 -20.29 -4.83
C LEU A 233 7.92 -19.72 -6.14
N TYR A 234 8.29 -20.34 -7.25
CA TYR A 234 7.86 -19.94 -8.59
C TYR A 234 6.79 -20.88 -9.16
N SER A 235 6.08 -20.41 -10.18
CA SER A 235 4.98 -21.14 -10.82
C SER A 235 5.41 -22.46 -11.47
N ASP A 236 6.69 -22.56 -11.87
CA ASP A 236 7.31 -23.77 -12.39
C ASP A 236 7.69 -24.77 -11.28
N ARG A 237 7.36 -24.47 -10.01
CA ARG A 237 7.64 -25.23 -8.78
C ARG A 237 9.07 -25.14 -8.28
N SER A 238 9.93 -24.33 -8.90
CA SER A 238 11.28 -24.10 -8.39
C SER A 238 11.25 -23.29 -7.10
N LEU A 239 12.17 -23.62 -6.19
CA LEU A 239 12.44 -22.87 -4.97
C LEU A 239 13.85 -22.30 -5.07
N ALA A 240 13.99 -21.03 -4.76
CA ALA A 240 15.29 -20.38 -4.66
C ALA A 240 15.37 -19.54 -3.40
N ALA A 241 16.54 -19.54 -2.77
CA ALA A 241 16.90 -18.61 -1.71
C ALA A 241 17.89 -17.55 -2.23
N TYR A 242 17.77 -16.35 -1.69
CA TYR A 242 18.61 -15.21 -2.01
C TYR A 242 19.11 -14.58 -0.72
N GLN A 243 20.40 -14.28 -0.67
CA GLN A 243 21.02 -13.57 0.46
C GLN A 243 21.73 -12.30 -0.02
N GLY A 244 21.49 -11.19 0.67
CA GLY A 244 22.16 -9.91 0.45
C GLY A 244 21.28 -8.87 -0.27
N LEU A 245 21.92 -7.82 -0.77
CA LEU A 245 21.23 -6.68 -1.39
C LEU A 245 20.67 -7.01 -2.78
N THR A 246 19.60 -6.33 -3.19
CA THR A 246 19.01 -6.44 -4.55
C THR A 246 20.01 -6.23 -5.69
N SER A 247 21.07 -5.45 -5.46
CA SER A 247 22.14 -5.17 -6.43
C SER A 247 23.33 -6.13 -6.36
N SER A 248 23.42 -6.97 -5.33
CA SER A 248 24.55 -7.88 -5.09
C SER A 248 24.12 -9.10 -4.26
N TRP A 249 23.19 -9.89 -4.78
CA TRP A 249 22.68 -11.10 -4.13
C TRP A 249 23.45 -12.36 -4.54
N ALA A 250 23.50 -13.33 -3.61
CA ALA A 250 23.85 -14.71 -3.91
C ALA A 250 22.57 -15.54 -3.99
N ALA A 251 22.38 -16.28 -5.09
CA ALA A 251 21.26 -17.21 -5.24
C ALA A 251 21.69 -18.64 -4.90
N VAL A 252 20.80 -19.34 -4.20
CA VAL A 252 20.90 -20.75 -3.86
C VAL A 252 19.68 -21.45 -4.45
N ASP A 253 19.90 -22.42 -5.33
CA ASP A 253 18.85 -23.29 -5.85
C ASP A 253 18.49 -24.34 -4.78
N LEU A 254 17.25 -24.31 -4.29
CA LEU A 254 16.71 -25.26 -3.30
C LEU A 254 16.00 -26.45 -3.98
N GLY A 255 16.06 -26.51 -5.31
CA GLY A 255 15.47 -27.54 -6.14
C GLY A 255 14.01 -27.25 -6.49
N GLN A 256 13.33 -28.30 -6.95
CA GLN A 256 11.96 -28.21 -7.43
C GLN A 256 11.02 -29.03 -6.54
N LEU A 257 9.87 -28.46 -6.18
CA LEU A 257 8.84 -29.16 -5.42
C LEU A 257 8.18 -30.27 -6.25
N SER A 258 7.77 -31.34 -5.58
CA SER A 258 6.90 -32.33 -6.20
C SER A 258 5.56 -31.69 -6.56
N TYR A 259 4.85 -32.22 -7.56
CA TYR A 259 3.50 -31.72 -7.87
C TYR A 259 2.56 -31.82 -6.67
N ARG A 260 2.71 -32.88 -5.85
CA ARG A 260 1.90 -33.07 -4.65
C ARG A 260 2.11 -31.93 -3.66
N ASP A 261 3.36 -31.60 -3.35
CA ASP A 261 3.68 -30.57 -2.35
C ASP A 261 3.34 -29.18 -2.88
N PHE A 262 3.59 -28.93 -4.17
CA PHE A 262 3.22 -27.67 -4.80
C PHE A 262 1.71 -27.40 -4.77
N PHE A 263 0.88 -28.37 -5.20
CA PHE A 263 -0.58 -28.19 -5.16
C PHE A 263 -1.13 -28.18 -3.74
N ALA A 264 -0.52 -28.91 -2.79
CA ALA A 264 -0.89 -28.82 -1.39
C ALA A 264 -0.63 -27.41 -0.83
N PHE A 265 0.52 -26.81 -1.17
CA PHE A 265 0.82 -25.44 -0.79
C PHE A 265 -0.12 -24.41 -1.42
N LEU A 266 -0.39 -24.52 -2.73
CA LEU A 266 -1.35 -23.64 -3.40
C LEU A 266 -2.73 -23.69 -2.76
N GLU A 267 -3.17 -24.88 -2.36
CA GLU A 267 -4.45 -25.03 -1.68
C GLU A 267 -4.41 -24.43 -0.27
N GLN A 268 -3.30 -24.56 0.47
CA GLN A 268 -3.12 -23.90 1.75
C GLN A 268 -3.12 -22.37 1.61
N LEU A 269 -2.40 -21.82 0.63
CA LEU A 269 -2.36 -20.39 0.33
C LEU A 269 -3.75 -19.83 0.00
N ARG A 270 -4.55 -20.57 -0.77
CA ARG A 270 -5.95 -20.23 -1.06
C ARG A 270 -6.82 -20.26 0.21
N HIS A 271 -6.62 -21.24 1.08
CA HIS A 271 -7.38 -21.35 2.34
C HIS A 271 -7.00 -20.27 3.35
N SER A 272 -5.73 -19.87 3.40
CA SER A 272 -5.27 -18.82 4.31
C SER A 272 -5.84 -17.45 3.99
N GLN A 273 -6.33 -17.24 2.76
CA GLN A 273 -6.98 -15.99 2.34
C GLN A 273 -6.08 -14.78 2.65
N LEU A 274 -4.84 -14.84 2.15
CA LEU A 274 -3.79 -13.88 2.52
C LEU A 274 -4.17 -12.43 2.20
N GLU A 275 -5.07 -12.24 1.22
CA GLU A 275 -5.70 -10.97 0.86
C GLU A 275 -6.32 -10.26 2.07
N ALA A 276 -6.90 -11.01 3.01
CA ALA A 276 -7.48 -10.44 4.23
C ALA A 276 -6.43 -9.75 5.12
N PHE A 277 -5.16 -10.12 4.99
CA PHE A 277 -4.06 -9.59 5.78
C PHE A 277 -3.24 -8.53 5.02
N ASP A 278 -3.58 -8.28 3.76
CA ASP A 278 -2.77 -7.48 2.85
C ASP A 278 -2.58 -6.04 3.36
N GLY A 279 -1.34 -5.61 3.51
CA GLY A 279 -0.91 -4.35 4.07
C GLY A 279 -0.93 -4.28 5.60
N LEU A 280 -1.08 -5.40 6.31
CA LEU A 280 -0.98 -5.41 7.77
C LEU A 280 0.43 -5.75 8.24
N TRP A 281 0.80 -5.14 9.35
CA TRP A 281 1.98 -5.42 10.15
C TRP A 281 1.52 -5.97 11.50
N TYR A 282 2.13 -7.05 11.98
CA TYR A 282 1.90 -7.59 13.33
C TYR A 282 3.17 -7.53 14.20
N SER A 283 3.10 -6.90 15.36
CA SER A 283 4.24 -6.82 16.30
C SER A 283 3.81 -6.84 17.75
N SER A 284 4.77 -7.00 18.65
CA SER A 284 4.49 -6.87 20.09
C SER A 284 4.07 -5.45 20.47
N ASN A 285 3.34 -5.36 21.56
CA ASN A 285 2.93 -4.06 22.12
C ASN A 285 4.11 -3.27 22.69
N GLU A 286 5.19 -3.95 23.08
CA GLU A 286 6.35 -3.36 23.76
C GLU A 286 7.39 -2.83 22.77
N GLY A 287 7.32 -3.25 21.50
CA GLY A 287 8.23 -2.81 20.45
C GLY A 287 9.66 -3.20 20.77
N ILE A 288 9.98 -4.49 20.60
CA ILE A 288 11.36 -4.96 20.80
C ILE A 288 12.20 -4.51 19.61
N ALA A 289 13.16 -3.62 19.88
CA ALA A 289 14.18 -3.26 18.90
C ALA A 289 15.07 -4.47 18.62
N ASP A 290 15.44 -4.65 17.35
CA ASP A 290 16.35 -5.71 16.87
C ASP A 290 15.74 -7.13 16.74
N GLU A 291 14.41 -7.27 16.68
CA GLU A 291 13.77 -8.53 16.30
C GLU A 291 13.60 -8.65 14.77
N PRO A 292 13.89 -9.82 14.18
CA PRO A 292 13.68 -10.08 12.76
C PRO A 292 12.26 -9.75 12.30
N ARG A 293 12.18 -9.05 11.16
CA ARG A 293 10.92 -8.79 10.47
C ARG A 293 10.77 -9.76 9.32
N ILE A 294 9.62 -10.43 9.28
CA ILE A 294 9.28 -11.37 8.23
C ILE A 294 8.17 -10.75 7.39
N THR A 295 8.46 -10.52 6.11
CA THR A 295 7.48 -10.10 5.11
C THR A 295 7.09 -11.29 4.26
N LEU A 296 5.81 -11.64 4.25
CA LEU A 296 5.24 -12.61 3.32
C LEU A 296 4.66 -11.89 2.12
N VAL A 297 4.92 -12.42 0.94
CA VAL A 297 4.46 -11.87 -0.33
C VAL A 297 3.78 -12.96 -1.13
N SER A 298 2.52 -12.74 -1.53
CA SER A 298 1.81 -13.63 -2.47
C SER A 298 1.71 -12.95 -3.82
N GLY A 299 2.16 -13.65 -4.87
CA GLY A 299 2.35 -13.07 -6.20
C GLY A 299 3.36 -11.92 -6.16
N GLN A 300 2.87 -10.69 -6.33
CA GLN A 300 3.65 -9.45 -6.28
C GLN A 300 2.88 -8.27 -5.65
N THR A 301 1.67 -8.50 -5.15
CA THR A 301 0.73 -7.43 -4.80
C THR A 301 0.19 -7.53 -3.38
N ILE A 302 0.27 -8.71 -2.77
CA ILE A 302 -0.22 -8.96 -1.41
C ILE A 302 0.97 -9.04 -0.48
N PHE A 303 0.99 -8.20 0.55
CA PHE A 303 2.08 -8.10 1.52
C PHE A 303 1.55 -8.20 2.94
N VAL A 304 2.14 -9.03 3.79
CA VAL A 304 1.88 -9.01 5.24
C VAL A 304 3.20 -9.12 5.96
N GLN A 305 3.38 -8.34 7.03
CA GLN A 305 4.59 -8.36 7.83
C GLN A 305 4.29 -8.78 9.26
N TYR A 306 5.24 -9.49 9.88
CA TYR A 306 5.21 -9.76 11.31
C TYR A 306 6.62 -9.80 11.92
N SER A 307 6.71 -9.50 13.21
CA SER A 307 7.93 -9.71 13.99
C SER A 307 8.02 -11.18 14.43
N SER A 308 9.21 -11.78 14.36
CA SER A 308 9.49 -13.17 14.79
C SER A 308 8.93 -13.51 16.18
N GLU A 309 9.06 -12.59 17.12
CA GLU A 309 8.59 -12.74 18.51
C GLU A 309 7.07 -12.96 18.66
N VAL A 310 6.26 -12.53 17.69
CA VAL A 310 4.80 -12.66 17.74
C VAL A 310 4.26 -13.77 16.83
N ALA A 311 5.13 -14.57 16.21
CA ALA A 311 4.73 -15.60 15.25
C ALA A 311 3.68 -16.59 15.81
N GLU A 312 3.81 -16.95 17.09
CA GLU A 312 2.90 -17.89 17.75
C GLU A 312 1.51 -17.30 18.03
N GLN A 313 1.42 -15.97 18.08
CA GLN A 313 0.25 -15.16 18.44
C GLN A 313 -0.57 -14.71 17.22
N LEU A 314 -0.06 -14.93 16.01
CA LEU A 314 -0.70 -14.53 14.76
C LEU A 314 -2.10 -15.16 14.59
N PRO A 315 -2.97 -14.54 13.76
CA PRO A 315 -4.22 -15.13 13.31
C PRO A 315 -4.02 -16.56 12.79
N LEU A 316 -5.00 -17.44 13.06
CA LEU A 316 -4.87 -18.88 12.85
C LEU A 316 -4.53 -19.24 11.40
N GLU A 317 -5.19 -18.58 10.46
CA GLU A 317 -5.04 -18.79 9.02
C GLU A 317 -3.64 -18.40 8.54
N LEU A 318 -3.10 -17.30 9.07
CA LEU A 318 -1.75 -16.82 8.78
C LEU A 318 -0.69 -17.76 9.37
N LYS A 319 -0.89 -18.18 10.63
CA LYS A 319 0.00 -19.15 11.29
C LYS A 319 0.06 -20.48 10.53
N ALA A 320 -1.08 -21.03 10.13
CA ALA A 320 -1.13 -22.28 9.38
C ALA A 320 -0.39 -22.19 8.03
N LEU A 321 -0.46 -21.04 7.34
CA LEU A 321 0.33 -20.78 6.14
C LEU A 321 1.83 -20.76 6.44
N ILE A 322 2.24 -20.04 7.50
CA ILE A 322 3.64 -19.94 7.92
C ILE A 322 4.22 -21.31 8.28
N ASP A 323 3.49 -22.12 9.06
CA ASP A 323 3.93 -23.47 9.46
C ASP A 323 4.10 -24.39 8.22
N THR A 324 3.17 -24.29 7.27
CA THR A 324 3.23 -25.05 6.01
C THR A 324 4.42 -24.59 5.15
N TRP A 325 4.65 -23.27 5.08
CA TRP A 325 5.77 -22.69 4.35
C TRP A 325 7.11 -23.11 4.95
N ALA A 326 7.27 -23.00 6.28
CA ALA A 326 8.47 -23.42 6.99
C ALA A 326 8.78 -24.91 6.75
N THR A 327 7.76 -25.78 6.78
CA THR A 327 7.93 -27.22 6.47
C THR A 327 8.47 -27.45 5.04
N LEU A 328 8.12 -26.60 4.08
CA LEU A 328 8.59 -26.72 2.69
C LEU A 328 10.03 -26.21 2.51
N THR A 329 10.45 -25.25 3.33
CA THR A 329 11.74 -24.55 3.18
C THR A 329 12.84 -25.05 4.12
N ASP A 330 12.51 -25.46 5.34
CA ASP A 330 13.49 -25.88 6.36
C ASP A 330 14.06 -27.29 6.10
N ASP A 331 13.33 -28.13 5.36
CA ASP A 331 13.75 -29.48 4.98
C ASP A 331 14.79 -29.51 3.83
N ARG A 332 15.32 -28.34 3.38
CA ARG A 332 16.08 -28.22 2.12
C ARG A 332 17.39 -27.46 2.20
#